data_AF-A0A9P1MD80-F1
#
_entry.id   AF-A0A9P1MD80-F1
#
_cell.length_a   1.000
_cell.length_b   1.000
_cell.length_c   1.000
_cell.angle_alpha   90.00
_cell.angle_beta   90.00
_cell.angle_gamma   90.00
#
_symmetry.space_group_name_H-M   'P 1'
#
loop_
_entity.id
_entity.type
_entity.pdbx_description
1 polymer ?
#
loop_
_entity_poly.entity_id
_entity_poly.type
_entity_poly.pdbx_seq_one_letter_code
_entity_poly.pdbx_strand_id
1 'polypeptide(L)'
;MAAPEAAPKLPVAVTKATPYSFDLGLLLASDPNPVVFPTSSSAAAAVADPAAASASLEQALAEIARDGAQALINQLLTTCPIAATQDG
;
A
#
# COMPACT_ATOMS: atom_id res chain seq x y z
N MET A 1 -14.47 37.09 8.53
CA MET A 1 -13.47 36.11 9.01
C MET A 1 -13.45 34.97 8.01
N ALA A 2 -12.42 34.87 7.17
CA ALA A 2 -12.32 33.84 6.13
C ALA A 2 -12.02 32.48 6.77
N ALA A 3 -12.76 31.43 6.39
CA ALA A 3 -12.53 30.07 6.88
C ALA A 3 -11.21 29.52 6.30
N PRO A 4 -10.44 28.72 7.06
CA PRO A 4 -9.21 28.11 6.57
C PRO A 4 -9.52 27.17 5.41
N GLU A 5 -8.80 27.33 4.30
CA GLU A 5 -8.91 26.49 3.11
C GLU A 5 -8.45 25.06 3.45
N ALA A 6 -9.33 24.08 3.28
CA ALA A 6 -9.05 22.69 3.62
C ALA A 6 -7.97 22.14 2.69
N ALA A 7 -6.91 21.56 3.27
CA ALA A 7 -5.86 20.91 2.50
C ALA A 7 -6.44 19.87 1.52
N PRO A 8 -5.90 19.77 0.30
CA PRO A 8 -6.41 18.87 -0.72
C PRO A 8 -6.36 17.41 -0.23
N LYS A 9 -7.46 16.68 -0.42
CA LYS A 9 -7.57 15.27 -0.02
C LYS A 9 -6.57 14.44 -0.81
N LEU A 10 -5.76 13.66 -0.11
CA LEU A 10 -4.85 12.72 -0.74
C LEU A 10 -5.63 11.59 -1.42
N PRO A 11 -5.16 11.07 -2.56
CA PRO A 11 -5.79 9.94 -3.23
C PRO A 11 -5.61 8.68 -2.38
N VAL A 12 -6.73 8.02 -2.06
CA VAL A 12 -6.77 6.79 -1.26
C VAL A 12 -7.22 5.56 -2.06
N ALA A 13 -7.64 5.76 -3.31
CA ALA A 13 -8.06 4.68 -4.18
C ALA A 13 -6.83 4.01 -4.83
N VAL A 14 -6.74 2.69 -4.69
CA VAL A 14 -5.67 1.89 -5.29
C VAL A 14 -6.25 1.17 -6.52
N THR A 15 -5.80 1.58 -7.71
CA THR A 15 -6.22 0.97 -8.98
C THR A 15 -5.09 0.15 -9.57
N LYS A 16 -5.26 -1.17 -9.66
CA LYS A 16 -4.33 -2.09 -10.32
C LYS A 16 -5.01 -2.83 -11.47
N ALA A 17 -4.20 -3.44 -12.34
CA ALA A 17 -4.69 -4.14 -13.53
C ALA A 17 -5.59 -5.33 -13.18
N THR A 18 -5.15 -6.14 -12.21
CA THR A 18 -5.95 -7.22 -11.63
C THR A 18 -6.47 -6.77 -10.26
N PRO A 19 -7.77 -6.95 -9.95
CA PRO A 19 -8.33 -6.54 -8.66
C PRO A 19 -7.80 -7.39 -7.49
N TYR A 20 -7.80 -6.80 -6.30
CA TYR A 20 -7.48 -7.49 -5.05
C TYR A 20 -8.58 -8.48 -4.65
N SER A 21 -8.18 -9.57 -3.99
CA SER A 21 -9.10 -10.43 -3.24
C SER A 21 -8.90 -10.26 -1.74
N PHE A 22 -9.97 -10.43 -0.96
CA PHE A 22 -9.97 -10.15 0.48
C PHE A 22 -10.51 -11.34 1.26
N ASP A 23 -9.81 -11.71 2.33
CA ASP A 23 -10.32 -12.58 3.39
C ASP A 23 -10.34 -11.78 4.69
N LEU A 24 -11.48 -11.14 4.95
CA LEU A 24 -11.65 -10.24 6.10
C LEU A 24 -11.73 -10.99 7.43
N GLY A 25 -11.98 -12.32 7.42
CA GLY A 25 -11.93 -13.13 8.64
C GLY A 25 -10.51 -13.27 9.19
N LEU A 26 -9.50 -13.17 8.32
CA LEU A 26 -8.08 -13.22 8.65
C LEU A 26 -7.37 -11.88 8.49
N LEU A 27 -8.11 -10.79 8.24
CA LEU A 27 -7.56 -9.46 7.96
C LEU A 27 -6.54 -9.47 6.80
N LEU A 28 -6.83 -10.24 5.75
CA LEU A 28 -5.91 -10.49 4.64
C LEU A 28 -6.40 -9.85 3.34
N ALA A 29 -5.50 -9.19 2.62
CA ALA A 29 -5.66 -8.82 1.22
C ALA A 29 -4.61 -9.55 0.36
N SER A 30 -5.05 -10.14 -0.74
CA SER A 30 -4.20 -10.85 -1.69
C SER A 30 -4.14 -10.07 -3.00
N ASP A 31 -2.91 -9.73 -3.40
CA ASP A 31 -2.60 -9.03 -4.64
C ASP A 31 -2.11 -10.06 -5.69
N PRO A 32 -2.89 -10.37 -6.74
CA PRO A 32 -2.45 -11.25 -7.80
C PRO A 32 -1.52 -10.57 -8.82
N ASN A 33 -1.27 -9.26 -8.71
CA ASN A 33 -0.41 -8.55 -9.65
C ASN A 33 1.07 -8.93 -9.44
N PRO A 34 1.87 -9.06 -10.52
CA PRO A 34 3.28 -9.41 -10.40
C PRO A 34 4.08 -8.38 -9.61
N VAL A 35 4.95 -8.85 -8.71
CA VAL A 35 5.87 -7.97 -7.99
C VAL A 35 7.09 -7.69 -8.87
N VAL A 36 7.32 -6.40 -9.17
CA VAL A 36 8.51 -5.94 -9.86
C VAL A 36 9.57 -5.59 -8.83
N PHE A 37 10.60 -6.41 -8.73
CA PHE A 37 11.75 -6.13 -7.87
C PHE A 37 12.86 -5.45 -8.66
N PRO A 38 13.54 -4.44 -8.10
CA PRO A 38 14.80 -3.97 -8.65
C PRO A 38 15.83 -5.10 -8.49
N THR A 39 16.01 -5.92 -9.53
CA THR A 39 17.01 -6.97 -9.50
C THR A 39 18.41 -6.35 -9.60
N SER A 40 19.36 -6.92 -8.87
CA SER A 40 20.79 -6.61 -8.95
C SER A 40 21.38 -6.81 -10.36
N SER A 41 20.63 -7.39 -11.30
CA SER A 41 21.01 -7.66 -12.70
C SER A 41 20.62 -6.57 -13.70
N SER A 42 19.67 -5.67 -13.36
CA SER A 42 19.43 -4.45 -14.15
C SER A 42 20.44 -3.35 -13.86
N ALA A 43 21.37 -3.64 -12.94
CA ALA A 43 22.42 -2.76 -12.52
C ALA A 43 23.64 -2.85 -13.44
N ALA A 44 23.50 -2.32 -14.65
CA ALA A 44 24.66 -1.74 -15.35
C ALA A 44 25.30 -0.58 -14.53
N ALA A 45 24.73 -0.25 -13.37
CA ALA A 45 25.23 0.70 -12.38
C ALA A 45 25.62 0.09 -11.02
N ALA A 46 25.62 -1.25 -10.82
CA ALA A 46 26.00 -1.88 -9.54
C ALA A 46 27.53 -1.98 -9.37
N VAL A 47 28.21 -0.85 -9.52
CA VAL A 47 29.58 -0.66 -9.06
C VAL A 47 29.59 0.52 -8.09
N ALA A 48 29.07 0.33 -6.87
CA ALA A 48 29.34 1.27 -5.76
C ALA A 48 29.04 0.73 -4.34
N ASP A 49 27.84 0.24 -4.02
CA ASP A 49 27.49 -0.04 -2.60
C ASP A 49 26.38 -1.10 -2.41
N PRO A 50 26.63 -2.23 -1.71
CA PRO A 50 25.61 -3.23 -1.40
C PRO A 50 24.50 -2.73 -0.46
N ALA A 51 24.75 -1.70 0.36
CA ALA A 51 23.74 -1.13 1.25
C ALA A 51 22.68 -0.30 0.50
N ALA A 52 23.04 0.29 -0.64
CA ALA A 52 22.11 1.04 -1.47
C ALA A 52 21.12 0.13 -2.24
N ALA A 53 21.56 -1.08 -2.60
CA ALA A 53 20.72 -2.07 -3.29
C ALA A 53 19.61 -2.61 -2.38
N SER A 54 19.90 -2.87 -1.11
CA SER A 54 18.88 -3.29 -0.13
C SER A 54 17.89 -2.17 0.17
N ALA A 55 18.33 -0.92 0.29
CA ALA A 55 17.45 0.22 0.50
C ALA A 55 16.42 0.38 -0.63
N SER A 56 16.83 0.21 -1.89
CA SER A 56 15.91 0.25 -3.05
C SER A 56 14.90 -0.90 -3.04
N LEU A 57 15.30 -2.08 -2.57
CA LEU A 57 14.40 -3.23 -2.44
C LEU A 57 13.35 -2.99 -1.34
N GLU A 58 13.78 -2.54 -0.16
CA GLU A 58 12.89 -2.21 0.95
C GLU A 58 11.90 -1.12 0.56
N GLN A 59 12.33 -0.12 -0.22
CA GLN A 59 11.44 0.91 -0.71
C GLN A 59 10.38 0.35 -1.67
N ALA A 60 10.76 -0.52 -2.62
CA ALA A 60 9.80 -1.16 -3.52
C ALA A 60 8.80 -2.05 -2.76
N LEU A 61 9.26 -2.79 -1.76
CA LEU A 61 8.39 -3.59 -0.88
C LEU A 61 7.43 -2.72 -0.09
N ALA A 62 7.91 -1.61 0.48
CA ALA A 62 7.10 -0.68 1.24
C ALA A 62 6.00 -0.04 0.39
N GLU A 63 6.31 0.33 -0.86
CA GLU A 63 5.32 0.87 -1.80
C GLU A 63 4.20 -0.13 -2.10
N ILE A 64 4.56 -1.39 -2.37
CA ILE A 64 3.58 -2.47 -2.63
C ILE A 64 2.74 -2.76 -1.38
N ALA A 65 3.38 -2.84 -0.22
CA ALA A 65 2.71 -3.10 1.05
C ALA A 65 1.74 -1.95 1.40
N ARG A 66 2.13 -0.69 1.15
CA ARG A 66 1.27 0.48 1.37
C ARG A 66 0.01 0.40 0.52
N ASP A 67 0.14 0.07 -0.76
CA ASP A 67 -1.00 -0.03 -1.66
C ASP A 67 -1.94 -1.18 -1.27
N GLY A 68 -1.38 -2.35 -0.88
CA GLY A 68 -2.16 -3.47 -0.36
C GLY A 68 -2.89 -3.15 0.95
N ALA A 69 -2.21 -2.48 1.90
CA ALA A 69 -2.78 -2.06 3.17
C ALA A 69 -3.88 -1.02 2.98
N GLN A 70 -3.68 -0.04 2.09
CA GLN A 70 -4.70 0.96 1.78
C GLN A 70 -5.96 0.31 1.20
N ALA A 71 -5.81 -0.65 0.29
CA ALA A 71 -6.93 -1.41 -0.26
C ALA A 71 -7.67 -2.22 0.83
N LEU A 72 -6.94 -2.88 1.72
CA LEU A 72 -7.51 -3.64 2.84
C LEU A 72 -8.30 -2.75 3.81
N ILE A 73 -7.72 -1.61 4.22
CA ILE A 73 -8.37 -0.66 5.13
C ILE A 73 -9.62 -0.08 4.48
N ASN A 74 -9.57 0.31 3.20
CA ASN A 74 -10.74 0.77 2.47
C ASN A 74 -11.84 -0.29 2.49
N GLN A 75 -11.50 -1.56 2.27
CA GLN A 75 -12.47 -2.65 2.28
C GLN A 75 -13.08 -2.86 3.68
N LEU A 76 -12.27 -2.91 4.73
CA LEU A 76 -12.72 -3.08 6.11
C LEU A 76 -13.67 -1.96 6.53
N LEU A 77 -13.27 -0.70 6.33
CA LEU A 77 -14.04 0.46 6.78
C LEU A 77 -15.28 0.75 5.93
N THR A 78 -15.33 0.25 4.68
CA THR A 78 -16.47 0.49 3.78
C THR A 78 -17.48 -0.64 3.80
N THR A 79 -17.05 -1.89 4.09
CA THR A 79 -17.92 -3.07 3.97
C THR A 79 -18.29 -3.74 5.29
N CYS A 80 -17.50 -3.54 6.35
CA CYS A 80 -17.82 -4.10 7.67
C CYS A 80 -18.75 -3.16 8.45
N PRO A 81 -19.78 -3.67 9.15
CA PRO A 81 -20.61 -2.86 10.02
C PRO A 81 -19.76 -2.33 11.19
N ILE A 82 -19.79 -1.03 11.41
CA ILE A 82 -19.09 -0.37 12.51
C ILE A 82 -20.08 -0.20 13.67
N ALA A 83 -19.79 -0.83 14.80
CA ALA A 83 -20.53 -0.64 16.04
C ALA A 83 -19.77 0.32 16.94
N ALA A 84 -20.39 1.43 17.33
CA ALA A 84 -19.83 2.37 18.28
C ALA A 84 -20.43 2.08 19.66
N THR A 85 -19.60 1.61 20.59
CA THR A 85 -20.02 1.30 21.96
C THR A 85 -19.26 2.14 22.98
N GLN A 86 -19.54 2.00 24.27
CA GLN A 86 -18.77 2.69 25.32
C GLN A 86 -17.32 2.19 25.40
N ASP A 87 -17.05 0.98 24.90
CA ASP A 87 -15.72 0.36 24.90
C ASP A 87 -14.90 0.72 23.65
N GLY A 88 -15.54 1.35 22.66
CA GLY A 88 -14.99 1.57 21.31
C GLY A 88 -15.91 1.03 20.22
#